data_AF-A9HI24-F1
#
_entry.id   AF-A9HI24-F1
#
_cell.length_a   1.000
_cell.length_b   1.000
_cell.length_c   1.000
_cell.angle_alpha   90.00
_cell.angle_beta   90.00
_cell.angle_gamma   90.00
#
_symmetry.space_group_name_H-M   'P 1'
#
loop_
_entity.id
_entity.type
_entity.pdbx_description
1 polymer ?
#
loop_
_entity_poly.entity_id
_entity_poly.type
_entity_poly.pdbx_seq_one_letter_code
_entity_poly.pdbx_strand_id
1 'polypeptide(L)'
;MAAPQPAAPHPAGGRTVLLIVCGGIAAYKTLELIRLLTADGVRVRTVLTRAGAQFVTPLSLQALTGERVFSDLFSLTDESEMGHIVLSRSGDLLVVCPATADIMARMVTGQADDLASTVLLATDKPVMIAPAMNVRMWEHPATQANLATLTARGVAVVGPETGLMACNETGPGRLAEPARIAEAIFGHFAAGVRSPSLARRHALVTAGPTHEPIDPVRYLANRSSGRQGYEIAAALAAHGARVTLVSGPVDIPPPPGVELRAVETAIQMQDACQDALPCDIAVCTAAVADWRVAQTSGHKMKKAPGAPPPVLTLVPNPDILAQLSLPGPARPALVVGFAAETDDVEQHAGTKRLDKGCDWIVANDVRPETGIMGGTENEITLITADGAERWPRQDKESVARQLARRIAAFFSPDRSVHDRAHRVCHAADCRCRLSTAGAAGIDLLAAVTEPIVVVAGARVLVPTGLCIALPPGYELQVRPRSGLALKHGITLPNSPGTIDEDYRGEIGIILLNTGDAPLTIERGMRIAQAVLAPVVRAAWQEVETLDETTRSSGGFGSTGVSP
;
A
#
# COMPACT_ATOMS: atom_id res chain seq x y z
N MET A 1 -17.27 16.83 -22.35
CA MET A 1 -16.74 15.49 -22.00
C MET A 1 -15.39 15.68 -21.35
N ALA A 2 -15.34 15.64 -20.02
CA ALA A 2 -14.06 15.66 -19.30
C ALA A 2 -13.36 14.31 -19.54
N ALA A 3 -12.07 14.34 -19.89
CA ALA A 3 -11.27 13.14 -19.99
C ALA A 3 -11.20 12.47 -18.61
N PRO A 4 -11.28 11.12 -18.52
CA PRO A 4 -11.16 10.42 -17.25
C PRO A 4 -9.80 10.75 -16.64
N GLN A 5 -9.79 11.17 -15.37
CA GLN A 5 -8.55 11.33 -14.61
C GLN A 5 -7.84 9.97 -14.53
N PRO A 6 -6.51 9.92 -14.66
CA PRO A 6 -5.77 8.68 -14.53
C PRO A 6 -5.93 8.12 -13.11
N ALA A 7 -6.24 6.82 -13.02
CA ALA A 7 -6.28 6.10 -11.76
C ALA A 7 -4.98 6.32 -10.96
N ALA A 8 -5.07 6.36 -9.63
CA ALA A 8 -3.90 6.43 -8.77
C ALA A 8 -2.91 5.31 -9.14
N PRO A 9 -1.60 5.59 -9.24
CA PRO A 9 -0.63 4.60 -9.70
C PRO A 9 -0.64 3.39 -8.77
N HIS A 10 -0.93 2.22 -9.34
CA HIS A 10 -0.85 0.95 -8.61
C HIS A 10 0.57 0.80 -8.03
N PRO A 11 0.78 0.31 -6.80
CA PRO A 11 2.10 0.21 -6.16
C PRO A 11 3.11 -0.69 -6.92
N ALA A 12 2.63 -1.46 -7.90
CA ALA A 12 3.45 -2.24 -8.83
C ALA A 12 3.83 -1.47 -10.11
N GLY A 13 3.28 -0.28 -10.33
CA GLY A 13 3.55 0.57 -11.49
C GLY A 13 5.03 0.89 -11.63
N GLY A 14 5.59 0.62 -12.81
CA GLY A 14 7.03 0.78 -13.08
C GLY A 14 7.91 -0.39 -12.64
N ARG A 15 7.35 -1.45 -12.01
CA ARG A 15 8.05 -2.71 -11.76
C ARG A 15 8.11 -3.57 -13.02
N THR A 16 9.13 -4.42 -13.10
CA THR A 16 9.30 -5.37 -14.21
C THR A 16 9.14 -6.80 -13.74
N VAL A 17 8.28 -7.57 -14.40
CA VAL A 17 8.14 -9.03 -14.21
C VAL A 17 8.80 -9.75 -15.38
N LEU A 18 9.69 -10.70 -15.09
CA LEU A 18 10.18 -11.65 -16.09
C LEU A 18 9.31 -12.93 -16.01
N LEU A 19 8.39 -13.07 -16.96
CA LEU A 19 7.44 -14.16 -17.04
C LEU A 19 7.99 -15.31 -17.89
N ILE A 20 8.21 -16.47 -17.28
CA ILE A 20 8.66 -17.71 -17.92
C ILE A 20 7.44 -18.58 -18.21
N VAL A 21 7.19 -18.85 -19.49
CA VAL A 21 6.03 -19.63 -19.95
C VAL A 21 6.45 -21.05 -20.33
N CYS A 22 6.07 -22.03 -19.51
CA CYS A 22 6.35 -23.45 -19.73
C CYS A 22 5.24 -24.18 -20.50
N GLY A 23 5.57 -25.36 -21.03
CA GLY A 23 4.66 -26.17 -21.84
C GLY A 23 3.61 -26.92 -21.03
N GLY A 24 2.40 -26.40 -21.01
CA GLY A 24 1.22 -27.09 -20.48
C GLY A 24 -0.06 -26.46 -20.99
N ILE A 25 -1.18 -27.19 -20.92
CA ILE A 25 -2.48 -26.72 -21.44
C ILE A 25 -2.90 -25.37 -20.86
N ALA A 26 -2.48 -25.04 -19.65
CA ALA A 26 -2.79 -23.77 -18.99
C ALA A 26 -1.97 -22.57 -19.51
N ALA A 27 -1.03 -22.76 -20.44
CA ALA A 27 -0.19 -21.68 -20.96
C ALA A 27 -0.99 -20.55 -21.59
N TYR A 28 -2.14 -20.80 -22.23
CA TYR A 28 -2.97 -19.74 -22.79
C TYR A 28 -3.49 -18.75 -21.73
N LYS A 29 -3.65 -19.18 -20.46
CA LYS A 29 -4.09 -18.31 -19.36
C LYS A 29 -3.05 -17.24 -19.01
N THR A 30 -1.79 -17.41 -19.42
CA THR A 30 -0.75 -16.39 -19.24
C THR A 30 -1.01 -15.13 -20.04
N LEU A 31 -1.77 -15.21 -21.15
CA LEU A 31 -2.16 -14.05 -21.94
C LEU A 31 -3.04 -13.10 -21.12
N GLU A 32 -3.98 -13.64 -20.36
CA GLU A 32 -4.83 -12.83 -19.48
C GLU A 32 -4.05 -12.30 -18.28
N LEU A 33 -3.13 -13.10 -17.72
CA LEU A 33 -2.22 -12.62 -16.67
C LEU A 33 -1.40 -11.40 -17.14
N ILE A 34 -0.86 -11.44 -18.37
CA ILE A 34 -0.13 -10.30 -18.95
C ILE A 34 -1.02 -9.07 -19.01
N ARG A 35 -2.28 -9.20 -19.45
CA ARG A 35 -3.22 -8.06 -19.54
C ARG A 35 -3.52 -7.44 -18.17
N LEU A 36 -3.72 -8.27 -17.15
CA LEU A 36 -3.94 -7.80 -15.78
C LEU A 36 -2.72 -7.03 -15.27
N LEU A 37 -1.51 -7.58 -15.45
CA LEU A 37 -0.27 -6.93 -15.02
C LEU A 37 -0.01 -5.61 -15.76
N THR A 38 -0.21 -5.58 -17.09
CA THR A 38 0.04 -4.37 -17.89
C THR A 38 -1.01 -3.29 -17.67
N ALA A 39 -2.27 -3.65 -17.35
CA ALA A 39 -3.31 -2.70 -16.98
C ALA A 39 -2.94 -1.87 -15.74
N ASP A 40 -2.21 -2.48 -14.80
CA ASP A 40 -1.70 -1.85 -13.57
C ASP A 40 -0.26 -1.30 -13.72
N GLY A 41 0.22 -1.13 -14.95
CA GLY A 41 1.51 -0.49 -15.26
C GLY A 41 2.75 -1.33 -14.93
N VAL A 42 2.61 -2.65 -14.75
CA VAL A 42 3.74 -3.57 -14.63
C VAL A 42 4.29 -3.88 -16.02
N ARG A 43 5.60 -3.68 -16.21
CA ARG A 43 6.30 -4.07 -17.43
C ARG A 43 6.50 -5.58 -17.42
N VAL A 44 6.05 -6.29 -18.46
CA VAL A 44 6.20 -7.75 -18.55
C VAL A 44 7.15 -8.13 -19.67
N ARG A 45 8.27 -8.78 -19.32
CA ARG A 45 9.20 -9.40 -20.27
C ARG A 45 8.97 -10.91 -20.25
N THR A 46 9.07 -11.58 -21.38
CA THR A 46 8.70 -13.01 -21.48
C THR A 46 9.85 -13.89 -21.94
N VAL A 47 10.04 -15.02 -21.25
CA VAL A 47 10.84 -16.15 -21.70
C VAL A 47 9.88 -17.27 -22.09
N LEU A 48 9.86 -17.66 -23.35
CA LEU A 48 9.02 -18.73 -23.86
C LEU A 48 9.86 -20.00 -24.04
N THR A 49 9.55 -21.03 -23.27
CA THR A 49 10.22 -22.33 -23.45
C THR A 49 9.81 -22.99 -24.77
N ARG A 50 10.65 -23.89 -25.29
CA ARG A 50 10.33 -24.71 -26.47
C ARG A 50 9.01 -25.45 -26.34
N ALA A 51 8.71 -25.98 -25.15
CA ALA A 51 7.45 -26.66 -24.87
C ALA A 51 6.28 -25.66 -24.76
N GLY A 52 6.49 -24.48 -24.18
CA GLY A 52 5.49 -23.41 -24.11
C GLY A 52 5.06 -22.92 -25.49
N ALA A 53 6.00 -22.85 -26.43
CA ALA A 53 5.74 -22.46 -27.82
C ALA A 53 4.77 -23.37 -28.58
N GLN A 54 4.52 -24.59 -28.08
CA GLN A 54 3.49 -25.49 -28.63
C GLN A 54 2.06 -25.10 -28.24
N PHE A 55 1.90 -24.23 -27.23
CA PHE A 55 0.59 -23.82 -26.71
C PHE A 55 0.30 -22.33 -26.95
N VAL A 56 1.32 -21.48 -26.89
CA VAL A 56 1.20 -20.03 -27.08
C VAL A 56 2.30 -19.56 -28.02
N THR A 57 1.96 -18.68 -28.96
CA THR A 57 2.93 -18.18 -29.95
C THR A 57 3.75 -17.00 -29.40
N PRO A 58 5.01 -16.84 -29.83
CA PRO A 58 5.79 -15.62 -29.56
C PRO A 58 5.05 -14.34 -29.97
N LEU A 59 4.33 -14.36 -31.10
CA LEU A 59 3.60 -13.20 -31.61
C LEU A 59 2.50 -12.74 -30.64
N SER A 60 1.75 -13.68 -30.03
CA SER A 60 0.71 -13.36 -29.05
C SER A 60 1.30 -12.69 -27.80
N LEU A 61 2.43 -13.19 -27.31
CA LEU A 61 3.11 -12.62 -26.14
C LEU A 61 3.70 -11.24 -26.46
N GLN A 62 4.34 -11.07 -27.63
CA GLN A 62 4.89 -9.80 -28.07
C GLN A 62 3.80 -8.73 -28.24
N ALA A 63 2.66 -9.09 -28.82
CA ALA A 63 1.54 -8.17 -29.02
C ALA A 63 0.96 -7.64 -27.70
N LEU A 64 0.91 -8.49 -26.66
CA LEU A 64 0.37 -8.08 -25.34
C LEU A 64 1.39 -7.37 -24.46
N THR A 65 2.67 -7.71 -24.58
CA THR A 65 3.73 -7.11 -23.76
C THR A 65 4.31 -5.85 -24.36
N GLY A 66 4.25 -5.69 -25.68
CA GLY A 66 4.99 -4.65 -26.41
C GLY A 66 6.51 -4.87 -26.41
N GLU A 67 6.97 -6.04 -25.94
CA GLU A 67 8.38 -6.36 -25.72
C GLU A 67 8.82 -7.58 -26.53
N ARG A 68 10.13 -7.71 -26.75
CA ARG A 68 10.71 -8.92 -27.35
C ARG A 68 10.45 -10.13 -26.44
N VAL A 69 10.06 -11.24 -27.05
CA VAL A 69 9.99 -12.56 -26.40
C VAL A 69 11.34 -13.26 -26.55
N PHE A 70 11.87 -13.80 -25.46
CA PHE A 70 13.14 -14.53 -25.44
C PHE A 70 12.89 -16.04 -25.47
N SER A 71 13.57 -16.79 -26.33
CA SER A 71 13.37 -18.25 -26.49
C SER A 71 14.67 -19.03 -26.42
N ASP A 72 15.75 -18.49 -26.98
CA ASP A 72 16.99 -19.22 -27.22
C ASP A 72 18.13 -18.72 -26.32
N LEU A 73 18.89 -19.67 -25.76
CA LEU A 73 20.04 -19.39 -24.90
C LEU A 73 21.22 -18.79 -25.69
N PHE A 74 21.37 -19.22 -26.95
CA PHE A 74 22.43 -18.80 -27.87
C PHE A 74 21.80 -18.09 -29.07
N SER A 75 21.55 -16.79 -28.92
CA SER A 75 21.10 -15.93 -30.01
C SER A 75 22.30 -15.18 -30.58
N LEU A 76 22.65 -15.45 -31.84
CA LEU A 76 23.82 -14.89 -32.52
C LEU A 76 23.81 -13.35 -32.62
N THR A 77 22.65 -12.71 -32.44
CA THR A 77 22.51 -11.25 -32.42
C THR A 77 22.73 -10.63 -31.04
N ASP A 78 22.82 -11.44 -29.98
CA ASP A 78 22.89 -10.99 -28.58
C ASP A 78 24.24 -11.30 -27.90
N GLU A 79 25.22 -11.91 -28.59
CA GLU A 79 26.52 -12.27 -27.98
C GLU A 79 27.41 -11.07 -27.62
N SER A 80 27.06 -9.84 -28.02
CA SER A 80 27.84 -8.65 -27.66
C SER A 80 27.70 -8.25 -26.19
N GLU A 81 26.67 -8.72 -25.48
CA GLU A 81 26.50 -8.56 -24.02
C GLU A 81 25.96 -9.87 -23.44
N MET A 82 26.48 -10.36 -22.31
CA MET A 82 26.08 -11.62 -21.65
C MET A 82 24.56 -11.74 -21.38
N GLY A 83 23.78 -12.14 -22.40
CA GLY A 83 22.34 -11.92 -22.47
C GLY A 83 21.52 -12.61 -21.39
N HIS A 84 21.90 -13.81 -20.96
CA HIS A 84 21.20 -14.54 -19.89
C HIS A 84 21.40 -13.90 -18.51
N ILE A 85 22.58 -13.32 -18.23
CA ILE A 85 22.88 -12.60 -16.98
C ILE A 85 22.15 -11.25 -16.94
N VAL A 86 22.13 -10.53 -18.07
CA VAL A 86 21.41 -9.26 -18.17
C VAL A 86 19.90 -9.49 -18.07
N LEU A 87 19.39 -10.56 -18.70
CA LEU A 87 17.97 -10.92 -18.65
C LEU A 87 17.54 -11.38 -17.25
N SER A 88 18.32 -12.21 -16.56
CA SER A 88 17.97 -12.68 -15.20
C SER A 88 17.90 -11.53 -14.18
N ARG A 89 18.62 -10.44 -14.42
CA ARG A 89 18.63 -9.21 -13.61
C ARG A 89 17.59 -8.17 -14.04
N SER A 90 16.93 -8.39 -15.17
CA SER A 90 16.04 -7.40 -15.78
C SER A 90 14.63 -7.35 -15.20
N GLY A 91 14.27 -8.33 -14.37
CA GLY A 91 13.04 -8.34 -13.60
C GLY A 91 13.26 -7.93 -12.14
N ASP A 92 12.25 -7.32 -11.54
CA ASP A 92 12.12 -7.19 -10.08
C ASP A 92 11.58 -8.49 -9.44
N LEU A 93 10.89 -9.32 -10.24
CA LEU A 93 10.36 -10.63 -9.87
C LEU A 93 10.40 -11.57 -11.08
N LEU A 94 10.86 -12.81 -10.90
CA LEU A 94 10.70 -13.88 -11.88
C LEU A 94 9.44 -14.69 -11.57
N VAL A 95 8.59 -14.90 -12.57
CA VAL A 95 7.35 -15.67 -12.43
C VAL A 95 7.37 -16.83 -13.42
N VAL A 96 7.24 -18.07 -12.95
CA VAL A 96 7.05 -19.25 -13.81
C VAL A 96 5.57 -19.60 -13.85
N CYS A 97 4.94 -19.41 -15.02
CA CYS A 97 3.51 -19.65 -15.18
C CYS A 97 3.21 -20.15 -16.60
N PRO A 98 2.59 -21.34 -16.77
CA PRO A 98 2.46 -22.36 -15.73
C PRO A 98 3.83 -22.93 -15.33
N ALA A 99 4.01 -23.32 -14.08
CA ALA A 99 5.15 -24.12 -13.65
C ALA A 99 4.81 -25.62 -13.75
N THR A 100 5.44 -26.31 -14.68
CA THR A 100 5.28 -27.75 -14.89
C THR A 100 6.10 -28.55 -13.89
N ALA A 101 5.81 -29.84 -13.71
CA ALA A 101 6.64 -30.73 -12.88
C ALA A 101 8.10 -30.77 -13.37
N ASP A 102 8.30 -30.69 -14.68
CA ASP A 102 9.61 -30.70 -15.33
C ASP A 102 10.47 -29.49 -14.96
N ILE A 103 9.94 -28.26 -15.09
CA ILE A 103 10.70 -27.06 -14.71
C ILE A 103 10.97 -27.02 -13.20
N MET A 104 10.03 -27.49 -12.37
CA MET A 104 10.25 -27.61 -10.92
C MET A 104 11.40 -28.57 -10.60
N ALA A 105 11.48 -29.72 -11.27
CA ALA A 105 12.57 -30.67 -11.09
C ALA A 105 13.92 -30.08 -11.52
N ARG A 106 13.96 -29.33 -12.63
CA ARG A 106 15.16 -28.64 -13.10
C ARG A 106 15.63 -27.55 -12.14
N MET A 107 14.71 -26.76 -11.58
CA MET A 107 15.02 -25.76 -10.54
C MET A 107 15.62 -26.40 -9.28
N VAL A 108 15.13 -27.58 -8.88
CA VAL A 108 15.64 -28.29 -7.70
C VAL A 108 17.05 -28.85 -7.94
N THR A 109 17.25 -29.47 -9.10
CA THR A 109 18.50 -30.14 -9.47
C THR A 109 19.56 -29.19 -10.03
N GLY A 110 19.21 -27.93 -10.32
CA GLY A 110 20.13 -26.92 -10.83
C GLY A 110 20.53 -27.13 -12.29
N GLN A 111 19.64 -27.72 -13.10
CA GLN A 111 19.85 -27.83 -14.55
C GLN A 111 19.72 -26.45 -15.20
N ALA A 112 20.56 -26.17 -16.21
CA ALA A 112 20.63 -24.89 -16.92
C ALA A 112 20.97 -25.12 -18.40
N ASP A 113 20.17 -25.95 -19.07
CA ASP A 113 20.37 -26.39 -20.45
C ASP A 113 19.53 -25.59 -21.48
N ASP A 114 18.58 -24.79 -21.00
CA ASP A 114 17.80 -23.84 -21.80
C ASP A 114 17.76 -22.45 -21.16
N LEU A 115 17.25 -21.45 -21.89
CA LEU A 115 17.24 -20.07 -21.40
C LEU A 115 16.44 -19.94 -20.10
N ALA A 116 15.28 -20.59 -19.99
CA ALA A 116 14.40 -20.50 -18.82
C ALA A 116 15.06 -21.05 -17.54
N SER A 117 15.62 -22.25 -17.63
CA SER A 117 16.34 -22.89 -16.51
C SER A 117 17.62 -22.12 -16.16
N THR A 118 18.34 -21.61 -17.16
CA THR A 118 19.54 -20.78 -16.96
C THR A 118 19.24 -19.48 -16.22
N VAL A 119 18.20 -18.73 -16.62
CA VAL A 119 17.86 -17.48 -15.92
C VAL A 119 17.36 -17.73 -14.49
N LEU A 120 16.67 -18.86 -14.26
CA LEU A 120 16.22 -19.25 -12.91
C LEU A 120 17.39 -19.63 -12.00
N LEU A 121 18.44 -20.26 -12.55
CA LEU A 121 19.64 -20.58 -11.78
C LEU A 121 20.53 -19.34 -11.54
N ALA A 122 20.57 -18.42 -12.51
CA ALA A 122 21.47 -17.26 -12.51
C ALA A 122 20.86 -15.98 -11.88
N THR A 123 19.62 -16.02 -11.38
CA THR A 123 18.96 -14.83 -10.82
C THR A 123 19.35 -14.59 -9.36
N ASP A 124 19.45 -13.32 -8.97
CA ASP A 124 19.50 -12.85 -7.58
C ASP A 124 18.16 -12.26 -7.12
N LYS A 125 17.12 -12.37 -7.97
CA LYS A 125 15.80 -11.79 -7.74
C LYS A 125 14.87 -12.82 -7.12
N PRO A 126 13.81 -12.37 -6.43
CA PRO A 126 12.75 -13.28 -5.97
C PRO A 126 12.15 -14.08 -7.12
N VAL A 127 11.77 -15.33 -6.83
CA VAL A 127 11.14 -16.25 -7.78
C VAL A 127 9.78 -16.67 -7.25
N MET A 128 8.77 -16.64 -8.10
CA MET A 128 7.42 -17.13 -7.85
C MET A 128 7.04 -18.17 -8.91
N ILE A 129 6.38 -19.25 -8.48
CA ILE A 129 5.86 -20.28 -9.39
C ILE A 129 4.34 -20.42 -9.25
N ALA A 130 3.66 -20.64 -10.37
CA ALA A 130 2.24 -20.97 -10.42
C ALA A 130 2.07 -22.39 -11.02
N PRO A 131 2.06 -23.45 -10.18
CA PRO A 131 2.08 -24.82 -10.67
C PRO A 131 0.83 -25.18 -11.48
N ALA A 132 1.00 -25.96 -12.55
CA ALA A 132 -0.11 -26.56 -13.28
C ALA A 132 0.28 -27.90 -13.92
N MET A 133 -0.43 -28.96 -13.55
CA MET A 133 -0.20 -30.32 -14.02
C MET A 133 -1.38 -31.24 -13.69
N ASN A 134 -1.40 -32.43 -14.25
CA ASN A 134 -2.38 -33.46 -13.89
C ASN A 134 -2.27 -33.83 -12.39
N VAL A 135 -3.38 -34.23 -11.75
CA VAL A 135 -3.42 -34.59 -10.32
C VAL A 135 -2.42 -35.66 -9.93
N ARG A 136 -2.21 -36.69 -10.76
CA ARG A 136 -1.23 -37.75 -10.49
C ARG A 136 0.20 -37.24 -10.55
N MET A 137 0.48 -36.29 -11.45
CA MET A 137 1.79 -35.62 -11.48
C MET A 137 1.98 -34.73 -10.25
N TRP A 138 0.92 -34.04 -9.81
CA TRP A 138 0.96 -33.20 -8.62
C TRP A 138 1.19 -34.01 -7.35
N GLU A 139 0.41 -35.07 -7.14
CA GLU A 139 0.50 -35.98 -5.99
C GLU A 139 1.79 -36.82 -5.98
N HIS A 140 2.51 -36.90 -7.10
CA HIS A 140 3.71 -37.71 -7.20
C HIS A 140 4.76 -37.30 -6.15
N PRO A 141 5.36 -38.25 -5.41
CA PRO A 141 6.32 -37.94 -4.34
C PRO A 141 7.48 -37.04 -4.78
N ALA A 142 7.98 -37.23 -6.01
CA ALA A 142 9.04 -36.39 -6.57
C ALA A 142 8.60 -34.91 -6.71
N THR A 143 7.37 -34.66 -7.17
CA THR A 143 6.84 -33.31 -7.32
C THR A 143 6.66 -32.64 -5.97
N GLN A 144 6.13 -33.37 -4.98
CA GLN A 144 5.96 -32.87 -3.61
C GLN A 144 7.31 -32.59 -2.92
N ALA A 145 8.31 -33.48 -3.09
CA ALA A 145 9.67 -33.25 -2.60
C ALA A 145 10.33 -32.04 -3.28
N ASN A 146 10.10 -31.87 -4.58
CA ASN A 146 10.59 -30.73 -5.32
C ASN A 146 9.96 -29.43 -4.82
N LEU A 147 8.64 -29.40 -4.66
CA LEU A 147 7.91 -28.26 -4.11
C LEU A 147 8.45 -27.86 -2.73
N ALA A 148 8.56 -28.83 -1.81
CA ALA A 148 9.10 -28.58 -0.47
C ALA A 148 10.51 -27.99 -0.52
N THR A 149 11.37 -28.51 -1.41
CA THR A 149 12.73 -27.99 -1.61
C THR A 149 12.73 -26.56 -2.16
N LEU A 150 11.86 -26.25 -3.13
CA LEU A 150 11.75 -24.91 -3.70
C LEU A 150 11.23 -23.91 -2.67
N THR A 151 10.20 -24.27 -1.90
CA THR A 151 9.70 -23.43 -0.81
C THR A 151 10.76 -23.18 0.26
N ALA A 152 11.53 -24.20 0.64
CA ALA A 152 12.65 -24.05 1.58
C ALA A 152 13.76 -23.13 1.05
N ARG A 153 13.93 -23.05 -0.28
CA ARG A 153 14.84 -22.11 -0.95
C ARG A 153 14.26 -20.71 -1.14
N GLY A 154 13.07 -20.42 -0.60
CA GLY A 154 12.43 -19.11 -0.66
C GLY A 154 11.63 -18.84 -1.93
N VAL A 155 11.33 -19.87 -2.74
CA VAL A 155 10.47 -19.72 -3.92
C VAL A 155 9.01 -19.58 -3.46
N ALA A 156 8.35 -18.49 -3.87
CA ALA A 156 6.94 -18.25 -3.60
C ALA A 156 6.05 -19.13 -4.51
N VAL A 157 4.91 -19.59 -3.99
CA VAL A 157 4.02 -20.51 -4.71
C VAL A 157 2.60 -19.97 -4.73
N VAL A 158 1.94 -20.00 -5.90
CA VAL A 158 0.52 -19.63 -6.07
C VAL A 158 -0.25 -20.80 -6.64
N GLY A 159 -1.18 -21.36 -5.86
CA GLY A 159 -1.90 -22.58 -6.22
C GLY A 159 -1.03 -23.84 -6.07
N PRO A 160 -1.36 -24.94 -6.78
CA PRO A 160 -2.48 -25.10 -7.71
C PRO A 160 -3.84 -25.13 -6.98
N GLU A 161 -4.91 -24.92 -7.73
CA GLU A 161 -6.29 -25.05 -7.26
C GLU A 161 -6.83 -26.47 -7.49
N THR A 162 -7.95 -26.78 -6.84
CA THR A 162 -8.70 -28.03 -7.05
C THR A 162 -9.81 -27.79 -8.07
N GLY A 163 -9.92 -28.65 -9.09
CA GLY A 163 -11.02 -28.55 -10.06
C GLY A 163 -10.92 -29.58 -11.19
N LEU A 164 -11.87 -29.51 -12.13
CA LEU A 164 -11.85 -30.34 -13.34
C LEU A 164 -10.68 -29.91 -14.23
N MET A 165 -9.82 -30.86 -14.59
CA MET A 165 -8.69 -30.65 -15.48
C MET A 165 -9.03 -31.08 -16.91
N ALA A 166 -8.22 -30.66 -17.89
CA ALA A 166 -8.41 -31.00 -19.30
C ALA A 166 -8.42 -32.52 -19.60
N CYS A 167 -7.93 -33.34 -18.66
CA CYS A 167 -7.94 -34.81 -18.71
C CYS A 167 -9.20 -35.45 -18.10
N ASN A 168 -10.24 -34.67 -17.79
CA ASN A 168 -11.50 -35.15 -17.19
C ASN A 168 -11.35 -35.77 -15.79
N GLU A 169 -10.21 -35.54 -15.12
CA GLU A 169 -9.98 -35.88 -13.72
C GLU A 169 -10.21 -34.64 -12.84
N THR A 170 -10.66 -34.86 -11.60
CA THR A 170 -10.90 -33.79 -10.62
C THR A 170 -9.94 -33.97 -9.44
N GLY A 171 -9.21 -32.91 -9.10
CA GLY A 171 -8.23 -32.93 -8.01
C GLY A 171 -7.35 -31.68 -8.01
N PRO A 172 -6.38 -31.59 -7.09
CA PRO A 172 -5.39 -30.52 -7.08
C PRO A 172 -4.47 -30.63 -8.30
N GLY A 173 -4.07 -29.49 -8.88
CA GLY A 173 -3.18 -29.44 -10.04
C GLY A 173 -3.60 -28.45 -11.13
N ARG A 174 -4.82 -27.90 -11.02
CA ARG A 174 -5.32 -26.84 -11.90
C ARG A 174 -4.57 -25.54 -11.64
N LEU A 175 -4.12 -24.84 -12.70
CA LEU A 175 -3.51 -23.52 -12.56
C LEU A 175 -4.47 -22.58 -11.83
N ALA A 176 -3.96 -21.85 -10.84
CA ALA A 176 -4.70 -20.77 -10.18
C ALA A 176 -5.23 -19.76 -11.20
N GLU A 177 -6.38 -19.13 -10.94
CA GLU A 177 -6.92 -18.17 -11.89
C GLU A 177 -5.98 -16.95 -12.08
N PRO A 178 -5.85 -16.39 -13.29
CA PRO A 178 -4.92 -15.29 -13.57
C PRO A 178 -5.03 -14.11 -12.60
N ALA A 179 -6.24 -13.76 -12.17
CA ALA A 179 -6.49 -12.71 -11.18
C ALA A 179 -5.81 -13.00 -9.83
N ARG A 180 -5.84 -14.27 -9.38
CA ARG A 180 -5.19 -14.67 -8.13
C ARG A 180 -3.66 -14.64 -8.23
N ILE A 181 -3.12 -15.00 -9.40
CA ILE A 181 -1.69 -14.90 -9.68
C ILE A 181 -1.25 -13.43 -9.73
N ALA A 182 -2.02 -12.58 -10.40
CA ALA A 182 -1.78 -11.13 -10.43
C ALA A 182 -1.80 -10.53 -9.02
N GLU A 183 -2.80 -10.88 -8.20
CA GLU A 183 -2.89 -10.43 -6.81
C GLU A 183 -1.67 -10.84 -5.98
N ALA A 184 -1.17 -12.07 -6.16
CA ALA A 184 0.04 -12.54 -5.48
C ALA A 184 1.30 -11.76 -5.92
N ILE A 185 1.43 -11.47 -7.22
CA ILE A 185 2.52 -10.65 -7.77
C ILE A 185 2.45 -9.22 -7.23
N PHE A 186 1.26 -8.63 -7.21
CA PHE A 186 1.03 -7.30 -6.64
C PHE A 186 1.31 -7.29 -5.14
N GLY A 187 0.89 -8.31 -4.41
CA GLY A 187 1.21 -8.53 -3.00
C GLY A 187 2.72 -8.63 -2.75
N HIS A 188 3.46 -9.30 -3.64
CA HIS A 188 4.92 -9.39 -3.56
C HIS A 188 5.57 -8.01 -3.67
N PHE A 189 5.20 -7.22 -4.68
CA PHE A 189 5.74 -5.86 -4.83
C PHE A 189 5.28 -4.92 -3.71
N ALA A 190 4.08 -5.12 -3.18
CA ALA A 190 3.57 -4.39 -2.03
C ALA A 190 4.27 -4.77 -0.72
N ALA A 191 4.80 -5.99 -0.57
CA ALA A 191 5.49 -6.42 0.65
C ALA A 191 6.86 -5.73 0.85
N GLY A 192 7.50 -5.27 -0.23
CA GLY A 192 8.73 -4.47 -0.19
C GLY A 192 8.50 -2.98 0.08
N VAL A 193 7.27 -2.51 -0.10
CA VAL A 193 6.82 -1.18 0.36
C VAL A 193 6.33 -1.39 1.79
N ARG A 194 6.89 -0.71 2.78
CA ARG A 194 6.30 -0.75 4.13
C ARG A 194 4.84 -0.32 3.98
N SER A 195 3.92 -1.28 4.10
CA SER A 195 2.50 -0.95 4.12
C SER A 195 2.31 0.04 5.25
N PRO A 196 1.61 1.16 5.00
CA PRO A 196 1.09 2.00 6.04
C PRO A 196 0.63 1.18 7.25
N SER A 197 1.30 1.39 8.38
CA SER A 197 1.01 0.66 9.61
C SER A 197 0.03 1.47 10.44
N LEU A 198 -0.99 0.78 10.95
CA LEU A 198 -1.90 1.31 11.96
C LEU A 198 -1.44 0.94 13.38
N ALA A 199 -0.18 0.53 13.55
CA ALA A 199 0.38 0.26 14.87
C ALA A 199 0.20 1.48 15.79
N ARG A 200 -0.21 1.21 17.04
CA ARG A 200 -0.53 2.20 18.07
C ARG A 200 -1.78 3.05 17.81
N ARG A 201 -2.55 2.74 16.75
CA ARG A 201 -3.85 3.37 16.50
C ARG A 201 -4.96 2.52 17.11
N HIS A 202 -6.01 3.19 17.61
CA HIS A 202 -7.23 2.56 18.05
C HIS A 202 -8.33 2.76 16.99
N ALA A 203 -8.91 1.67 16.50
CA ALA A 203 -10.04 1.68 15.58
C ALA A 203 -11.31 1.15 16.25
N LEU A 204 -12.39 1.93 16.16
CA LEU A 204 -13.74 1.56 16.51
C LEU A 204 -14.49 1.16 15.23
N VAL A 205 -15.06 -0.04 15.20
CA VAL A 205 -15.86 -0.53 14.06
C VAL A 205 -17.24 -0.94 14.58
N THR A 206 -18.31 -0.43 13.96
CA THR A 206 -19.67 -0.92 14.25
C THR A 206 -20.11 -1.92 13.18
N ALA A 207 -20.73 -3.05 13.56
CA ALA A 207 -21.23 -4.05 12.61
C ALA A 207 -22.59 -4.63 13.02
N GLY A 208 -23.22 -5.34 12.07
CA GLY A 208 -24.50 -6.04 12.30
C GLY A 208 -25.73 -5.12 12.28
N PRO A 209 -26.94 -5.69 12.39
CA PRO A 209 -28.18 -4.95 12.56
C PRO A 209 -28.40 -4.58 14.04
N THR A 210 -29.24 -3.57 14.32
CA THR A 210 -29.83 -3.44 15.67
C THR A 210 -31.21 -4.08 15.70
N HIS A 211 -31.58 -4.65 16.85
CA HIS A 211 -32.88 -5.23 17.13
C HIS A 211 -33.61 -4.33 18.13
N GLU A 212 -34.61 -3.58 17.65
CA GLU A 212 -35.41 -2.69 18.49
C GLU A 212 -36.63 -3.45 19.01
N PRO A 213 -36.66 -3.86 20.30
CA PRO A 213 -37.72 -4.72 20.81
C PRO A 213 -39.08 -4.02 20.77
N ILE A 214 -40.10 -4.74 20.33
CA ILE A 214 -41.51 -4.36 20.41
C ILE A 214 -42.13 -5.00 21.66
N ASP A 215 -41.87 -6.29 21.82
CA ASP A 215 -42.19 -7.12 23.00
C ASP A 215 -41.07 -8.20 23.15
N PRO A 216 -41.10 -9.10 24.15
CA PRO A 216 -40.02 -10.06 24.36
C PRO A 216 -39.84 -11.10 23.24
N VAL A 217 -40.72 -11.09 22.22
CA VAL A 217 -40.73 -12.07 21.13
C VAL A 217 -40.49 -11.41 19.77
N ARG A 218 -40.74 -10.10 19.65
CA ARG A 218 -40.74 -9.38 18.37
C ARG A 218 -39.87 -8.13 18.46
N TYR A 219 -39.16 -7.84 17.38
CA TYR A 219 -38.32 -6.65 17.25
C TYR A 219 -38.39 -6.09 15.83
N LEU A 220 -37.97 -4.84 15.67
CA LEU A 220 -37.70 -4.20 14.38
C LEU A 220 -36.20 -4.27 14.09
N ALA A 221 -35.82 -4.64 12.87
CA ALA A 221 -34.43 -4.73 12.47
C ALA A 221 -34.24 -4.51 10.96
N ASN A 222 -33.05 -4.04 10.59
CA ASN A 222 -32.61 -3.96 9.22
C ASN A 222 -31.98 -5.29 8.76
N ARG A 223 -32.08 -5.61 7.47
CA ARG A 223 -31.50 -6.84 6.91
C ARG A 223 -29.99 -6.65 6.69
N SER A 224 -29.20 -6.94 7.72
CA SER A 224 -27.74 -6.93 7.64
C SER A 224 -27.17 -8.27 8.11
N SER A 225 -26.20 -8.79 7.37
CA SER A 225 -25.43 -9.96 7.79
C SER A 225 -24.26 -9.60 8.71
N GLY A 226 -23.93 -8.32 8.87
CA GLY A 226 -22.77 -7.82 9.64
C GLY A 226 -21.40 -8.16 9.06
N ARG A 227 -21.31 -9.09 8.10
CA ARG A 227 -20.05 -9.60 7.53
C ARG A 227 -19.08 -8.51 7.08
N GLN A 228 -19.55 -7.46 6.39
CA GLN A 228 -18.66 -6.39 5.90
C GLN A 228 -17.90 -5.71 7.04
N GLY A 229 -18.55 -5.44 8.17
CA GLY A 229 -17.91 -4.83 9.35
C GLY A 229 -16.89 -5.76 10.02
N TYR A 230 -17.16 -7.07 10.04
CA TYR A 230 -16.22 -8.07 10.57
C TYR A 230 -14.97 -8.18 9.69
N GLU A 231 -15.12 -8.20 8.37
CA GLU A 231 -13.96 -8.20 7.44
C GLU A 231 -13.13 -6.93 7.59
N ILE A 232 -13.78 -5.76 7.76
CA ILE A 232 -13.07 -4.49 7.99
C ILE A 232 -12.32 -4.52 9.32
N ALA A 233 -12.94 -5.01 10.39
CA ALA A 233 -12.28 -5.16 11.69
C ALA A 233 -11.05 -6.08 11.60
N ALA A 234 -11.17 -7.21 10.90
CA ALA A 234 -10.06 -8.13 10.66
C ALA A 234 -8.93 -7.46 9.86
N ALA A 235 -9.26 -6.73 8.79
CA ALA A 235 -8.29 -6.05 7.96
C ALA A 235 -7.54 -4.94 8.73
N LEU A 236 -8.24 -4.15 9.54
CA LEU A 236 -7.62 -3.11 10.39
C LEU A 236 -6.68 -3.73 11.44
N ALA A 237 -7.08 -4.83 12.06
CA ALA A 237 -6.23 -5.58 13.00
C ALA A 237 -4.97 -6.14 12.30
N ALA A 238 -5.11 -6.66 11.07
CA ALA A 238 -3.98 -7.12 10.26
C ALA A 238 -2.98 -6.00 9.89
N HIS A 239 -3.44 -4.75 9.84
CA HIS A 239 -2.59 -3.56 9.68
C HIS A 239 -1.97 -3.07 11.01
N GLY A 240 -2.22 -3.75 12.12
CA GLY A 240 -1.63 -3.50 13.44
C GLY A 240 -2.45 -2.56 14.35
N ALA A 241 -3.67 -2.20 13.97
CA ALA A 241 -4.55 -1.41 14.82
C ALA A 241 -5.01 -2.23 16.05
N ARG A 242 -5.19 -1.57 17.19
CA ARG A 242 -6.06 -2.07 18.26
C ARG A 242 -7.50 -1.87 17.79
N VAL A 243 -8.31 -2.91 17.72
CA VAL A 243 -9.68 -2.82 17.17
C VAL A 243 -10.72 -3.15 18.24
N THR A 244 -11.68 -2.24 18.43
CA THR A 244 -12.93 -2.47 19.17
C THR A 244 -14.06 -2.63 18.17
N LEU A 245 -14.70 -3.80 18.14
CA LEU A 245 -15.84 -4.12 17.29
C LEU A 245 -17.12 -4.07 18.12
N VAL A 246 -17.95 -3.05 17.93
CA VAL A 246 -19.29 -2.97 18.52
C VAL A 246 -20.27 -3.63 17.55
N SER A 247 -20.80 -4.79 17.92
CA SER A 247 -21.62 -5.60 17.01
C SER A 247 -23.03 -5.78 17.54
N GLY A 248 -24.00 -5.49 16.68
CA GLY A 248 -25.36 -5.98 16.82
C GLY A 248 -25.48 -7.49 16.60
N PRO A 249 -26.68 -8.09 16.73
CA PRO A 249 -26.85 -9.54 16.72
C PRO A 249 -26.52 -10.19 15.36
N VAL A 250 -25.46 -11.01 15.33
CA VAL A 250 -25.02 -11.83 14.18
C VAL A 250 -24.37 -13.14 14.64
N ASP A 251 -24.34 -14.16 13.78
CA ASP A 251 -23.68 -15.44 14.03
C ASP A 251 -22.30 -15.50 13.32
N ILE A 252 -21.41 -14.57 13.68
CA ILE A 252 -20.05 -14.47 13.13
C ILE A 252 -19.07 -14.40 14.32
N PRO A 253 -18.07 -15.29 14.39
CA PRO A 253 -17.07 -15.22 15.45
C PRO A 253 -16.20 -13.96 15.32
N PRO A 254 -15.75 -13.37 16.44
CA PRO A 254 -14.87 -12.20 16.39
C PRO A 254 -13.52 -12.57 15.73
N PRO A 255 -12.97 -11.70 14.85
CA PRO A 255 -11.68 -11.96 14.24
C PRO A 255 -10.53 -11.96 15.28
N PRO A 256 -9.42 -12.65 15.01
CA PRO A 256 -8.24 -12.61 15.88
C PRO A 256 -7.74 -11.18 16.12
N GLY A 257 -7.43 -10.85 17.38
CA GLY A 257 -6.91 -9.53 17.75
C GLY A 257 -7.95 -8.39 17.82
N VAL A 258 -9.24 -8.72 17.70
CA VAL A 258 -10.36 -7.76 17.81
C VAL A 258 -11.10 -7.94 19.14
N GLU A 259 -11.33 -6.85 19.87
CA GLU A 259 -12.18 -6.81 21.07
C GLU A 259 -13.64 -6.66 20.66
N LEU A 260 -14.48 -7.66 20.93
CA LEU A 260 -15.91 -7.62 20.62
C LEU A 260 -16.72 -7.04 21.79
N ARG A 261 -17.58 -6.06 21.48
CA ARG A 261 -18.65 -5.55 22.36
C ARG A 261 -20.01 -5.86 21.73
N ALA A 262 -20.64 -6.93 22.21
CA ALA A 262 -21.96 -7.34 21.73
C ALA A 262 -23.05 -6.43 22.30
N VAL A 263 -23.94 -5.95 21.43
CA VAL A 263 -25.07 -5.09 21.75
C VAL A 263 -26.32 -5.58 21.01
N GLU A 264 -27.49 -5.16 21.44
CA GLU A 264 -28.75 -5.53 20.79
C GLU A 264 -29.43 -4.31 20.15
N THR A 265 -29.52 -3.19 20.87
CA THR A 265 -30.26 -1.99 20.43
C THR A 265 -29.34 -0.87 19.93
N ALA A 266 -29.90 0.09 19.18
CA ALA A 266 -29.19 1.29 18.75
C ALA A 266 -28.65 2.13 19.91
N ILE A 267 -29.38 2.20 21.03
CA ILE A 267 -28.94 2.93 22.23
C ILE A 267 -27.72 2.23 22.85
N GLN A 268 -27.77 0.91 23.03
CA GLN A 268 -26.62 0.16 23.54
C GLN A 268 -25.40 0.29 22.62
N MET A 269 -25.62 0.28 21.30
CA MET A 269 -24.55 0.49 20.33
C MET A 269 -23.94 1.89 20.47
N GLN A 270 -24.77 2.92 20.65
CA GLN A 270 -24.31 4.29 20.89
C GLN A 270 -23.45 4.38 22.17
N ASP A 271 -23.94 3.83 23.28
CA ASP A 271 -23.24 3.83 24.56
C ASP A 271 -21.88 3.10 24.45
N ALA A 272 -21.87 1.92 23.82
CA ALA A 272 -20.65 1.14 23.62
C ALA A 272 -19.62 1.85 22.72
N CYS A 273 -20.07 2.62 21.73
CA CYS A 273 -19.22 3.48 20.91
C CYS A 273 -18.64 4.63 21.72
N GLN A 274 -19.43 5.27 22.58
CA GLN A 274 -18.99 6.36 23.44
C GLN A 274 -17.94 5.89 24.46
N ASP A 275 -18.15 4.70 25.05
CA ASP A 275 -17.21 4.05 25.98
C ASP A 275 -15.92 3.58 25.32
N ALA A 276 -15.88 3.49 23.98
CA ALA A 276 -14.67 3.15 23.24
C ALA A 276 -13.82 4.38 22.90
N LEU A 277 -14.32 5.60 23.14
CA LEU A 277 -13.54 6.82 22.93
C LEU A 277 -12.53 7.05 24.08
N PRO A 278 -11.35 7.64 23.79
CA PRO A 278 -10.91 8.12 22.48
C PRO A 278 -10.42 6.99 21.55
N CYS A 279 -10.66 7.17 20.26
CA CYS A 279 -10.08 6.35 19.19
C CYS A 279 -9.53 7.22 18.06
N ASP A 280 -8.65 6.67 17.22
CA ASP A 280 -8.11 7.36 16.04
C ASP A 280 -9.03 7.22 14.83
N ILE A 281 -9.71 6.08 14.72
CA ILE A 281 -10.50 5.67 13.56
C ILE A 281 -11.88 5.24 14.03
N ALA A 282 -12.94 5.71 13.39
CA ALA A 282 -14.28 5.18 13.53
C ALA A 282 -14.83 4.73 12.16
N VAL A 283 -15.25 3.47 12.04
CA VAL A 283 -15.88 2.92 10.83
C VAL A 283 -17.29 2.44 11.13
N CYS A 284 -18.28 3.21 10.70
CA CYS A 284 -19.68 3.00 11.00
C CYS A 284 -20.36 2.15 9.91
N THR A 285 -20.24 0.82 9.97
CA THR A 285 -20.85 -0.10 9.00
C THR A 285 -22.14 -0.78 9.46
N ALA A 286 -22.56 -0.55 10.71
CA ALA A 286 -23.74 -1.21 11.27
C ALA A 286 -25.01 -0.71 10.58
N ALA A 287 -25.97 -1.61 10.41
CA ALA A 287 -27.30 -1.27 9.90
C ALA A 287 -28.21 -0.91 11.08
N VAL A 288 -27.95 0.25 11.68
CA VAL A 288 -28.72 0.80 12.80
C VAL A 288 -30.15 1.12 12.34
N ALA A 289 -31.16 0.70 13.11
CA ALA A 289 -32.54 1.05 12.83
C ALA A 289 -32.79 2.55 13.09
N ASP A 290 -33.37 3.27 12.12
CA ASP A 290 -33.65 4.72 12.26
C ASP A 290 -34.69 5.03 13.33
N TRP A 291 -35.57 4.07 13.64
CA TRP A 291 -36.64 4.20 14.63
C TRP A 291 -36.70 3.02 15.59
N ARG A 292 -37.16 3.30 16.81
CA ARG A 292 -37.51 2.31 17.84
C ARG A 292 -38.95 2.51 18.33
N VAL A 293 -39.51 1.51 19.00
CA VAL A 293 -40.82 1.64 19.65
C VAL A 293 -40.70 2.54 20.89
N ALA A 294 -41.62 3.50 21.03
CA ALA A 294 -41.62 4.46 22.13
C ALA A 294 -41.80 3.79 23.51
N GLN A 295 -42.65 2.75 23.58
CA GLN A 295 -42.91 1.96 24.77
C GLN A 295 -42.84 0.48 24.45
N THR A 296 -41.86 -0.22 25.03
CA THR A 296 -41.70 -1.65 24.89
C THR A 296 -42.62 -2.37 25.87
N SER A 297 -43.32 -3.41 25.41
CA SER A 297 -44.16 -4.23 26.30
C SER A 297 -43.29 -5.26 27.02
N GLY A 298 -43.40 -5.38 28.35
CA GLY A 298 -42.74 -6.44 29.13
C GLY A 298 -43.34 -7.84 28.93
N HIS A 299 -44.45 -7.93 28.21
CA HIS A 299 -45.16 -9.18 27.93
C HIS A 299 -45.49 -9.32 26.45
N LYS A 300 -45.53 -10.57 25.95
CA LYS A 300 -45.95 -10.88 24.58
C LYS A 300 -47.33 -10.28 24.31
N MET A 301 -47.43 -9.41 23.30
CA MET A 301 -48.72 -8.84 22.92
C MET A 301 -49.65 -9.95 22.41
N LYS A 302 -50.80 -10.11 23.08
CA LYS A 302 -51.81 -11.12 22.76
C LYS A 302 -52.76 -10.60 21.69
N LYS A 303 -53.16 -11.48 20.77
CA LYS A 303 -54.23 -11.20 19.81
C LYS A 303 -55.58 -11.33 20.52
N ALA A 304 -56.33 -10.24 20.63
CA ALA A 304 -57.72 -10.29 21.06
C ALA A 304 -58.62 -10.56 19.85
N PRO A 305 -59.55 -11.53 19.90
CA PRO A 305 -60.50 -11.78 18.82
C PRO A 305 -61.31 -10.52 18.50
N GLY A 306 -61.32 -10.10 17.22
CA GLY A 306 -62.05 -8.90 16.77
C GLY A 306 -61.39 -7.55 17.06
N ALA A 307 -60.25 -7.51 17.75
CA ALA A 307 -59.53 -6.25 17.97
C ALA A 307 -58.71 -5.84 16.73
N PRO A 308 -58.57 -4.53 16.45
CA PRO A 308 -57.67 -4.03 15.41
C PRO A 308 -56.20 -4.37 15.76
N PRO A 309 -55.30 -4.40 14.75
CA PRO A 309 -53.87 -4.56 14.99
C PRO A 309 -53.34 -3.50 15.98
N PRO A 310 -52.35 -3.84 16.83
CA PRO A 310 -51.75 -2.87 17.72
C PRO A 310 -51.04 -1.76 16.93
N VAL A 311 -51.26 -0.51 17.34
CA VAL A 311 -50.54 0.65 16.78
C VAL A 311 -49.19 0.77 17.48
N LEU A 312 -48.11 0.78 16.71
CA LEU A 312 -46.76 0.99 17.22
C LEU A 312 -46.38 2.46 17.04
N THR A 313 -46.20 3.18 18.16
CA THR A 313 -45.65 4.53 18.12
C THR A 313 -44.13 4.45 18.02
N LEU A 314 -43.57 5.02 16.95
CA LEU A 314 -42.14 5.03 16.69
C LEU A 314 -41.49 6.35 17.11
N VAL A 315 -40.28 6.28 17.66
CA VAL A 315 -39.43 7.43 17.99
C VAL A 315 -38.06 7.26 17.33
N PRO A 316 -37.38 8.35 16.93
CA PRO A 316 -36.09 8.26 16.26
C PRO A 316 -35.00 7.71 17.18
N ASN A 317 -34.11 6.93 16.61
CA ASN A 317 -32.90 6.45 17.25
C ASN A 317 -31.76 7.48 17.16
N PRO A 318 -30.75 7.35 18.04
CA PRO A 318 -29.56 8.19 17.99
C PRO A 318 -28.78 7.99 16.68
N ASP A 319 -28.23 9.08 16.16
CA ASP A 319 -27.36 9.04 14.99
C ASP A 319 -25.89 8.88 15.43
N ILE A 320 -25.45 7.63 15.53
CA ILE A 320 -24.11 7.27 16.01
C ILE A 320 -23.02 7.89 15.12
N LEU A 321 -23.21 7.89 13.79
CA LEU A 321 -22.23 8.47 12.87
C LEU A 321 -22.12 9.99 13.08
N ALA A 322 -23.25 10.70 13.14
CA ALA A 322 -23.23 12.15 13.35
C ALA A 322 -22.60 12.51 14.71
N GLN A 323 -22.85 11.72 15.75
CA GLN A 323 -22.26 11.96 17.08
C GLN A 323 -20.75 11.75 17.10
N LEU A 324 -20.24 10.68 16.49
CA LEU A 324 -18.79 10.43 16.39
C LEU A 324 -18.08 11.48 15.52
N SER A 325 -18.80 12.10 14.59
CA SER A 325 -18.29 13.18 13.73
C SER A 325 -18.25 14.56 14.40
N LEU A 326 -18.89 14.74 15.56
CA LEU A 326 -18.96 16.04 16.23
C LEU A 326 -17.55 16.59 16.53
N PRO A 327 -17.32 17.90 16.30
CA PRO A 327 -16.03 18.51 16.59
C PRO A 327 -15.74 18.51 18.09
N GLY A 328 -14.52 18.13 18.47
CA GLY A 328 -14.09 18.12 19.86
C GLY A 328 -12.82 17.31 20.08
N PRO A 329 -12.24 17.35 21.29
CA PRO A 329 -10.99 16.65 21.60
C PRO A 329 -11.13 15.11 21.57
N ALA A 330 -12.35 14.59 21.65
CA ALA A 330 -12.64 13.16 21.58
C ALA A 330 -13.01 12.69 20.16
N ARG A 331 -13.09 13.59 19.17
CA ARG A 331 -13.41 13.22 17.78
C ARG A 331 -12.29 12.34 17.22
N PRO A 332 -12.61 11.18 16.61
CA PRO A 332 -11.62 10.40 15.88
C PRO A 332 -10.96 11.23 14.79
N ALA A 333 -9.69 10.95 14.51
CA ALA A 333 -8.96 11.61 13.44
C ALA A 333 -9.53 11.27 12.06
N LEU A 334 -10.09 10.06 11.90
CA LEU A 334 -10.80 9.62 10.70
C LEU A 334 -12.14 8.96 11.04
N VAL A 335 -13.23 9.53 10.54
CA VAL A 335 -14.58 8.99 10.65
C VAL A 335 -15.10 8.56 9.27
N VAL A 336 -15.41 7.28 9.13
CA VAL A 336 -15.88 6.65 7.89
C VAL A 336 -17.32 6.16 8.08
N GLY A 337 -18.25 6.75 7.31
CA GLY A 337 -19.64 6.30 7.25
C GLY A 337 -19.88 5.26 6.16
N PHE A 338 -20.97 4.51 6.27
CA PHE A 338 -21.50 3.67 5.18
C PHE A 338 -22.88 4.16 4.74
N ALA A 339 -23.13 4.10 3.44
CA ALA A 339 -24.40 4.50 2.84
C ALA A 339 -24.90 3.41 1.88
N ALA A 340 -26.08 2.89 2.21
CA ALA A 340 -26.83 2.03 1.32
C ALA A 340 -27.77 2.91 0.49
N GLU A 341 -27.50 3.06 -0.81
CA GLU A 341 -28.29 3.89 -1.72
C GLU A 341 -28.94 3.02 -2.81
N THR A 342 -30.10 3.45 -3.33
CA THR A 342 -30.82 2.74 -4.41
C THR A 342 -30.90 3.53 -5.72
N ASP A 343 -30.59 4.83 -5.66
CA ASP A 343 -30.56 5.79 -6.77
C ASP A 343 -29.25 6.59 -6.70
N ASP A 344 -29.06 7.60 -7.56
CA ASP A 344 -27.82 8.41 -7.75
C ASP A 344 -26.82 8.40 -6.58
N VAL A 345 -26.00 7.34 -6.55
CA VAL A 345 -25.25 6.88 -5.37
C VAL A 345 -24.20 7.93 -4.97
N GLU A 346 -23.57 8.58 -5.95
CA GLU A 346 -22.53 9.57 -5.71
C GLU A 346 -23.10 10.86 -5.12
N GLN A 347 -24.20 11.37 -5.68
CA GLN A 347 -24.78 12.63 -5.21
C GLN A 347 -25.39 12.49 -3.80
N HIS A 348 -26.16 11.42 -3.56
CA HIS A 348 -26.80 11.20 -2.27
C HIS A 348 -25.78 10.90 -1.17
N ALA A 349 -24.84 10.01 -1.43
CA ALA A 349 -23.80 9.71 -0.44
C ALA A 349 -22.89 10.93 -0.19
N GLY A 350 -22.55 11.71 -1.23
CA GLY A 350 -21.80 12.96 -1.06
C GLY A 350 -22.50 13.96 -0.14
N THR A 351 -23.82 14.10 -0.28
CA THR A 351 -24.65 14.96 0.60
C THR A 351 -24.66 14.40 2.03
N LYS A 352 -24.89 13.10 2.19
CA LYS A 352 -24.91 12.41 3.48
C LYS A 352 -23.57 12.53 4.22
N ARG A 353 -22.43 12.49 3.52
CA ARG A 353 -21.10 12.70 4.09
C ARG A 353 -21.02 14.07 4.80
N LEU A 354 -21.50 15.12 4.13
CA LEU A 354 -21.49 16.48 4.66
C LEU A 354 -22.48 16.64 5.81
N ASP A 355 -23.71 16.15 5.65
CA ASP A 355 -24.77 16.25 6.67
C ASP A 355 -24.39 15.54 7.97
N LYS A 356 -23.70 14.39 7.87
CA LYS A 356 -23.23 13.61 9.01
C LYS A 356 -21.86 14.06 9.53
N GLY A 357 -21.18 14.98 8.84
CA GLY A 357 -19.87 15.50 9.22
C GLY A 357 -18.72 14.48 9.18
N CYS A 358 -18.89 13.35 8.52
CA CYS A 358 -17.86 12.31 8.46
C CYS A 358 -16.82 12.62 7.37
N ASP A 359 -15.60 12.11 7.56
CA ASP A 359 -14.50 12.40 6.64
C ASP A 359 -14.72 11.68 5.31
N TRP A 360 -15.04 10.39 5.38
CA TRP A 360 -15.30 9.53 4.23
C TRP A 360 -16.69 8.89 4.31
N ILE A 361 -17.26 8.55 3.17
CA ILE A 361 -18.45 7.71 3.09
C ILE A 361 -18.26 6.62 2.04
N VAL A 362 -18.54 5.38 2.43
CA VAL A 362 -18.53 4.22 1.56
C VAL A 362 -19.97 3.96 1.13
N ALA A 363 -20.26 4.22 -0.15
CA ALA A 363 -21.57 4.04 -0.71
C ALA A 363 -21.67 2.73 -1.48
N ASN A 364 -22.76 2.00 -1.34
CA ASN A 364 -23.02 0.78 -2.09
C ASN A 364 -24.48 0.72 -2.57
N ASP A 365 -24.67 0.21 -3.78
CA ASP A 365 -26.00 0.05 -4.37
C ASP A 365 -26.69 -1.20 -3.81
N VAL A 366 -27.73 -0.99 -3.02
CA VAL A 366 -28.42 -2.07 -2.28
C VAL A 366 -29.72 -2.53 -2.94
N ARG A 367 -29.96 -2.15 -4.20
CA ARG A 367 -31.14 -2.61 -4.95
C ARG A 367 -31.24 -4.14 -4.94
N PRO A 368 -32.44 -4.74 -4.79
CA PRO A 368 -32.60 -6.20 -4.70
C PRO A 368 -31.93 -6.97 -5.86
N GLU A 369 -31.88 -6.37 -7.05
CA GLU A 369 -31.29 -6.92 -8.26
C GLU A 369 -29.76 -7.04 -8.19
N THR A 370 -29.09 -6.28 -7.31
CA THR A 370 -27.63 -6.31 -7.17
C THR A 370 -27.16 -7.48 -6.29
N GLY A 371 -28.02 -7.95 -5.37
CA GLY A 371 -27.70 -9.03 -4.43
C GLY A 371 -26.67 -8.66 -3.35
N ILE A 372 -26.34 -7.37 -3.20
CA ILE A 372 -25.27 -6.88 -2.32
C ILE A 372 -25.66 -6.96 -0.83
N MET A 373 -26.91 -6.63 -0.50
CA MET A 373 -27.44 -6.77 0.85
C MET A 373 -27.61 -8.25 1.22
N GLY A 374 -26.81 -8.71 2.18
CA GLY A 374 -26.75 -10.11 2.61
C GLY A 374 -25.85 -11.02 1.77
N GLY A 375 -25.34 -10.56 0.62
CA GLY A 375 -24.44 -11.32 -0.26
C GLY A 375 -22.98 -11.40 0.19
N THR A 376 -22.13 -12.07 -0.60
CA THR A 376 -20.69 -12.24 -0.35
C THR A 376 -19.80 -11.22 -1.08
N GLU A 377 -20.38 -10.49 -2.02
CA GLU A 377 -19.72 -9.48 -2.86
C GLU A 377 -20.27 -8.09 -2.61
N ASN A 378 -19.54 -7.07 -3.06
CA ASN A 378 -19.93 -5.68 -2.97
C ASN A 378 -19.33 -4.88 -4.13
N GLU A 379 -20.04 -3.87 -4.61
CA GLU A 379 -19.56 -2.84 -5.51
C GLU A 379 -19.73 -1.52 -4.77
N ILE A 380 -18.63 -0.79 -4.58
CA ILE A 380 -18.64 0.38 -3.70
C ILE A 380 -18.08 1.62 -4.40
N THR A 381 -18.55 2.78 -3.95
CA THR A 381 -17.96 4.07 -4.26
C THR A 381 -17.49 4.71 -2.96
N LEU A 382 -16.18 4.90 -2.81
CA LEU A 382 -15.59 5.62 -1.70
C LEU A 382 -15.59 7.11 -2.03
N ILE A 383 -16.28 7.92 -1.24
CA ILE A 383 -16.35 9.37 -1.42
C ILE A 383 -15.62 10.07 -0.28
N THR A 384 -14.69 10.95 -0.65
CA THR A 384 -13.83 11.71 0.27
C THR A 384 -13.95 13.21 -0.02
N ALA A 385 -13.20 14.05 0.69
CA ALA A 385 -13.10 15.48 0.36
C ALA A 385 -12.45 15.73 -1.02
N ASP A 386 -11.58 14.82 -1.47
CA ASP A 386 -10.81 14.98 -2.71
C ASP A 386 -11.56 14.45 -3.95
N GLY A 387 -12.64 13.68 -3.76
CA GLY A 387 -13.45 13.12 -4.84
C GLY A 387 -14.00 11.72 -4.54
N ALA A 388 -14.55 11.10 -5.58
CA ALA A 388 -15.15 9.76 -5.54
C ALA A 388 -14.26 8.73 -6.27
N GLU A 389 -14.07 7.57 -5.65
CA GLU A 389 -13.31 6.43 -6.16
C GLU A 389 -14.24 5.22 -6.27
N ARG A 390 -14.45 4.70 -7.50
CA ARG A 390 -15.30 3.53 -7.74
C ARG A 390 -14.46 2.26 -7.65
N TRP A 391 -14.89 1.30 -6.84
CA TRP A 391 -14.29 -0.03 -6.78
C TRP A 391 -15.22 -1.03 -7.45
N PRO A 392 -14.71 -1.82 -8.41
CA PRO A 392 -15.53 -2.79 -9.12
C PRO A 392 -16.04 -3.87 -8.16
N ARG A 393 -17.06 -4.61 -8.60
CA ARG A 393 -17.60 -5.74 -7.88
C ARG A 393 -16.50 -6.73 -7.48
N GLN A 394 -16.36 -6.93 -6.18
CA GLN A 394 -15.36 -7.81 -5.56
C GLN A 394 -15.91 -8.41 -4.27
N ASP A 395 -15.23 -9.40 -3.70
CA ASP A 395 -15.64 -9.97 -2.41
C ASP A 395 -15.47 -8.95 -1.26
N LYS A 396 -16.25 -9.14 -0.19
CA LYS A 396 -16.25 -8.24 0.98
C LYS A 396 -14.91 -8.18 1.70
N GLU A 397 -14.11 -9.25 1.63
CA GLU A 397 -12.76 -9.31 2.20
C GLU A 397 -11.81 -8.38 1.43
N SER A 398 -11.89 -8.36 0.11
CA SER A 398 -11.09 -7.50 -0.76
C SER A 398 -11.47 -6.03 -0.60
N VAL A 399 -12.76 -5.71 -0.49
CA VAL A 399 -13.22 -4.36 -0.09
C VAL A 399 -12.63 -3.96 1.26
N ALA A 400 -12.67 -4.84 2.26
CA ALA A 400 -12.13 -4.56 3.58
C ALA A 400 -10.62 -4.32 3.56
N ARG A 401 -9.86 -5.15 2.84
CA ARG A 401 -8.40 -4.98 2.66
C ARG A 401 -8.08 -3.68 1.94
N GLN A 402 -8.81 -3.33 0.89
CA GLN A 402 -8.62 -2.09 0.15
C GLN A 402 -8.93 -0.87 1.03
N LEU A 403 -10.03 -0.90 1.78
CA LEU A 403 -10.41 0.17 2.71
C LEU A 403 -9.38 0.32 3.84
N ALA A 404 -8.92 -0.78 4.46
CA ALA A 404 -7.90 -0.73 5.49
C ALA A 404 -6.57 -0.14 4.97
N ARG A 405 -6.18 -0.43 3.72
CA ARG A 405 -5.02 0.21 3.08
C ARG A 405 -5.21 1.71 2.91
N ARG A 406 -6.38 2.17 2.47
CA ARG A 406 -6.68 3.61 2.34
C ARG A 406 -6.66 4.30 3.69
N ILE A 407 -7.31 3.71 4.71
CA ILE A 407 -7.29 4.21 6.09
C ILE A 407 -5.85 4.30 6.60
N ALA A 408 -5.04 3.26 6.39
CA ALA A 408 -3.65 3.29 6.81
C ALA A 408 -2.83 4.37 6.08
N ALA A 409 -3.06 4.55 4.78
CA ALA A 409 -2.42 5.60 3.99
C ALA A 409 -2.77 7.01 4.51
N PHE A 410 -4.01 7.24 4.98
CA PHE A 410 -4.40 8.50 5.62
C PHE A 410 -3.53 8.85 6.84
N PHE A 411 -3.09 7.84 7.60
CA PHE A 411 -2.20 8.03 8.75
C PHE A 411 -0.71 7.92 8.43
N SER A 412 -0.37 7.61 7.19
CA SER A 412 1.03 7.57 6.77
C SER A 412 1.45 8.96 6.33
N PRO A 413 2.54 9.52 6.88
CA PRO A 413 3.15 10.68 6.28
C PRO A 413 3.56 10.27 4.86
N ASP A 414 3.01 10.98 3.86
CA ASP A 414 3.34 10.76 2.46
C ASP A 414 4.87 10.76 2.31
N ARG A 415 5.44 9.60 1.96
CA ARG A 415 6.90 9.45 1.74
C ARG A 415 7.28 9.74 0.29
N SER A 416 6.32 10.00 -0.59
CA SER A 416 6.58 10.60 -1.89
C SER A 416 6.50 12.11 -1.77
N VAL A 417 7.64 12.72 -1.46
CA VAL A 417 7.82 14.16 -1.63
C VAL A 417 7.87 14.44 -3.13
N HIS A 418 6.70 14.60 -3.76
CA HIS A 418 6.58 15.18 -5.09
C HIS A 418 6.39 16.69 -4.98
N ASP A 419 7.34 17.36 -4.33
CA ASP A 419 7.36 18.82 -4.32
C ASP A 419 8.17 19.39 -5.48
N ARG A 420 7.66 20.52 -5.97
CA ARG A 420 8.12 21.21 -7.17
C ARG A 420 9.45 21.89 -6.89
N ALA A 421 10.56 21.22 -7.20
CA ALA A 421 11.86 21.87 -7.29
C ALA A 421 11.90 22.76 -8.54
N HIS A 422 12.15 24.05 -8.36
CA HIS A 422 12.27 25.01 -9.46
C HIS A 422 13.74 25.41 -9.66
N ARG A 423 14.13 25.64 -10.90
CA ARG A 423 15.45 26.19 -11.23
C ARG A 423 15.30 27.62 -11.68
N VAL A 424 16.23 28.46 -11.24
CA VAL A 424 16.34 29.82 -11.76
C VAL A 424 16.86 29.75 -13.21
N CYS A 425 16.41 30.67 -14.06
CA CYS A 425 16.70 30.68 -15.49
C CYS A 425 18.20 30.60 -15.85
N HIS A 426 19.08 31.21 -15.04
CA HIS A 426 20.53 31.23 -15.26
C HIS A 426 21.22 29.87 -14.99
N ALA A 427 20.48 28.85 -14.53
CA ALA A 427 21.03 27.55 -14.12
C ALA A 427 20.14 26.36 -14.54
N ALA A 428 19.31 26.52 -15.58
CA ALA A 428 18.39 25.49 -16.07
C ALA A 428 19.09 24.18 -16.50
N ASP A 429 20.36 24.27 -16.88
CA ASP A 429 21.21 23.18 -17.35
C ASP A 429 21.95 22.43 -16.23
N CYS A 430 22.12 23.03 -15.04
CA CYS A 430 22.90 22.45 -13.93
C CYS A 430 22.10 21.46 -13.07
N ARG A 431 21.62 20.34 -13.64
CA ARG A 431 20.69 19.41 -12.96
C ARG A 431 21.33 18.65 -11.78
N CYS A 432 20.85 18.93 -10.57
CA CYS A 432 21.04 18.11 -9.37
C CYS A 432 20.46 16.70 -9.60
N ARG A 433 21.23 15.68 -9.22
CA ARG A 433 20.87 14.27 -9.42
C ARG A 433 21.39 13.43 -8.28
N LEU A 434 20.70 12.31 -8.03
CA LEU A 434 21.30 11.19 -7.31
C LEU A 434 22.35 10.55 -8.22
N SER A 435 23.53 10.25 -7.68
CA SER A 435 24.61 9.61 -8.44
C SER A 435 24.31 8.14 -8.74
N THR A 436 23.57 7.47 -7.86
CA THR A 436 23.10 6.09 -8.01
C THR A 436 21.74 5.93 -7.32
N ALA A 437 21.02 4.84 -7.62
CA ALA A 437 19.75 4.54 -6.96
C ALA A 437 19.88 4.32 -5.43
N GLY A 438 21.08 3.98 -4.93
CA GLY A 438 21.37 3.81 -3.51
C GLY A 438 21.97 5.04 -2.82
N ALA A 439 22.14 6.16 -3.53
CA ALA A 439 22.70 7.36 -2.95
C ALA A 439 21.70 8.01 -1.97
N ALA A 440 22.16 8.29 -0.75
CA ALA A 440 21.33 8.96 0.26
C ALA A 440 21.19 10.47 0.03
N GLY A 441 22.16 11.09 -0.66
CA GLY A 441 22.20 12.54 -0.89
C GLY A 441 22.22 12.90 -2.38
N ILE A 442 21.58 14.04 -2.69
CA ILE A 442 21.53 14.64 -4.02
C ILE A 442 22.77 15.52 -4.21
N ASP A 443 23.45 15.38 -5.35
CA ASP A 443 24.60 16.22 -5.68
C ASP A 443 24.17 17.67 -5.94
N LEU A 444 24.76 18.62 -5.22
CA LEU A 444 24.60 20.06 -5.46
C LEU A 444 25.73 20.57 -6.36
N LEU A 445 25.35 21.20 -7.46
CA LEU A 445 26.26 21.69 -8.49
C LEU A 445 26.46 23.20 -8.35
N ALA A 446 27.67 23.69 -8.63
CA ALA A 446 27.94 25.12 -8.73
C ALA A 446 27.27 25.70 -9.98
N ALA A 447 26.44 26.74 -9.80
CA ALA A 447 25.80 27.49 -10.87
C ALA A 447 26.47 28.86 -11.09
N VAL A 448 27.80 28.91 -10.95
CA VAL A 448 28.57 30.13 -11.16
C VAL A 448 28.54 30.55 -12.63
N THR A 449 28.47 31.85 -12.91
CA THR A 449 28.57 32.39 -14.27
C THR A 449 30.03 32.50 -14.73
N GLU A 450 30.96 32.71 -13.79
CA GLU A 450 32.40 32.77 -14.00
C GLU A 450 33.11 31.90 -12.94
N PRO A 451 34.27 31.27 -13.26
CA PRO A 451 34.99 30.45 -12.29
C PRO A 451 35.39 31.24 -11.03
N ILE A 452 35.21 30.64 -9.84
CA ILE A 452 35.58 31.24 -8.55
C ILE A 452 36.81 30.52 -8.00
N VAL A 453 37.88 31.26 -7.71
CA VAL A 453 39.07 30.70 -7.05
C VAL A 453 38.95 30.82 -5.54
N VAL A 454 38.96 29.69 -4.84
CA VAL A 454 38.92 29.61 -3.37
C VAL A 454 40.32 29.39 -2.84
N VAL A 455 41.00 30.47 -2.45
CA VAL A 455 42.33 30.41 -1.85
C VAL A 455 42.31 29.82 -0.44
N ALA A 456 43.45 29.33 0.04
CA ALA A 456 43.59 28.78 1.39
C ALA A 456 43.09 29.78 2.47
N GLY A 457 42.29 29.29 3.41
CA GLY A 457 41.67 30.08 4.48
C GLY A 457 40.49 30.95 4.06
N ALA A 458 40.17 31.06 2.76
CA ALA A 458 39.06 31.86 2.29
C ALA A 458 37.72 31.13 2.41
N ARG A 459 36.66 31.92 2.62
CA ARG A 459 35.26 31.50 2.56
C ARG A 459 34.58 32.15 1.37
N VAL A 460 33.84 31.37 0.60
CA VAL A 460 33.06 31.87 -0.54
C VAL A 460 31.64 31.31 -0.50
N LEU A 461 30.67 32.10 -0.94
CA LEU A 461 29.31 31.63 -1.20
C LEU A 461 29.20 31.26 -2.68
N VAL A 462 28.84 30.02 -2.96
CA VAL A 462 28.70 29.50 -4.33
C VAL A 462 27.22 29.26 -4.63
N PRO A 463 26.64 29.91 -5.65
CA PRO A 463 25.25 29.68 -6.06
C PRO A 463 25.05 28.28 -6.64
N THR A 464 23.83 27.74 -6.53
CA THR A 464 23.47 26.41 -7.09
C THR A 464 22.36 26.48 -8.14
N GLY A 465 21.69 27.62 -8.26
CA GLY A 465 20.53 27.84 -9.10
C GLY A 465 19.29 27.05 -8.67
N LEU A 466 19.31 26.45 -7.48
CA LEU A 466 18.24 25.61 -6.95
C LEU A 466 17.36 26.42 -5.98
N CYS A 467 16.08 26.53 -6.30
CA CYS A 467 15.03 26.97 -5.40
C CYS A 467 14.09 25.78 -5.13
N ILE A 468 13.76 25.52 -3.88
CA ILE A 468 12.94 24.36 -3.52
C ILE A 468 11.82 24.78 -2.57
N ALA A 469 10.63 24.22 -2.78
CA ALA A 469 9.59 24.17 -1.77
C ALA A 469 9.73 22.83 -1.06
N LEU A 470 10.03 22.84 0.24
CA LEU A 470 10.11 21.62 1.04
C LEU A 470 8.72 21.26 1.58
N PRO A 471 8.44 19.95 1.77
CA PRO A 471 7.18 19.50 2.32
C PRO A 471 7.07 19.87 3.81
N PRO A 472 5.84 20.04 4.32
CA PRO A 472 5.64 20.34 5.73
C PRO A 472 6.29 19.32 6.68
N GLY A 473 7.02 19.82 7.68
CA GLY A 473 7.70 18.98 8.67
C GLY A 473 9.04 18.38 8.22
N TYR A 474 9.65 18.90 7.14
CA TYR A 474 10.97 18.48 6.67
C TYR A 474 11.94 19.66 6.54
N GLU A 475 13.23 19.36 6.69
CA GLU A 475 14.35 20.25 6.36
C GLU A 475 15.22 19.61 5.28
N LEU A 476 15.98 20.42 4.55
CA LEU A 476 17.05 19.93 3.68
C LEU A 476 18.41 20.20 4.31
N GLN A 477 19.17 19.13 4.55
CA GLN A 477 20.49 19.20 5.16
C GLN A 477 21.59 19.18 4.11
N VAL A 478 22.36 20.26 4.02
CA VAL A 478 23.52 20.40 3.13
C VAL A 478 24.78 19.92 3.85
N ARG A 479 25.51 19.00 3.21
CA ARG A 479 26.68 18.32 3.78
C ARG A 479 27.89 18.41 2.84
N PRO A 480 29.13 18.43 3.37
CA PRO A 480 30.34 18.39 2.57
C PRO A 480 30.47 17.07 1.81
N ARG A 481 31.23 17.12 0.72
CA ARG A 481 31.65 15.92 0.00
C ARG A 481 32.98 15.43 0.56
N SER A 482 33.03 14.18 1.00
CA SER A 482 34.27 13.58 1.53
C SER A 482 35.44 13.68 0.54
N GLY A 483 35.18 13.51 -0.76
CA GLY A 483 36.21 13.63 -1.80
C GLY A 483 36.80 15.04 -1.94
N LEU A 484 36.00 16.10 -1.79
CA LEU A 484 36.51 17.49 -1.83
C LEU A 484 37.23 17.87 -0.55
N ALA A 485 36.71 17.43 0.60
CA ALA A 485 37.36 17.62 1.90
C ALA A 485 38.74 16.95 1.93
N LEU A 486 38.83 15.69 1.47
CA LEU A 486 40.08 14.94 1.49
C LEU A 486 41.11 15.46 0.47
N LYS A 487 40.70 15.74 -0.77
CA LYS A 487 41.63 16.07 -1.87
C LYS A 487 42.03 17.53 -1.92
N HIS A 488 41.16 18.42 -1.49
CA HIS A 488 41.31 19.87 -1.68
C HIS A 488 41.09 20.68 -0.40
N GLY A 489 40.85 20.03 0.75
CA GLY A 489 40.57 20.71 2.01
C GLY A 489 39.27 21.50 2.01
N ILE A 490 38.35 21.25 1.08
CA ILE A 490 37.09 22.01 1.01
C ILE A 490 36.05 21.43 1.96
N THR A 491 35.56 22.26 2.87
CA THR A 491 34.49 21.92 3.80
C THR A 491 33.38 22.98 3.78
N LEU A 492 32.27 22.67 4.46
CA LEU A 492 31.19 23.60 4.73
C LEU A 492 31.28 24.02 6.20
N PRO A 493 31.59 25.29 6.52
CA PRO A 493 31.77 25.72 7.90
C PRO A 493 30.48 25.66 8.72
N ASN A 494 29.32 25.62 8.06
CA ASN A 494 28.00 25.51 8.67
C ASN A 494 27.42 24.09 8.57
N SER A 495 28.22 23.04 8.41
CA SER A 495 27.69 21.69 8.20
C SER A 495 27.15 21.03 9.49
N PRO A 496 25.98 20.35 9.44
CA PRO A 496 25.03 20.34 8.33
C PRO A 496 24.34 21.72 8.18
N GLY A 497 24.29 22.24 6.96
CA GLY A 497 23.58 23.47 6.67
C GLY A 497 22.09 23.17 6.53
N THR A 498 21.26 23.74 7.40
CA THR A 498 19.80 23.57 7.36
C THR A 498 19.17 24.54 6.37
N ILE A 499 18.26 24.02 5.54
CA ILE A 499 17.32 24.81 4.73
C ILE A 499 15.92 24.52 5.25
N ASP A 500 15.24 25.57 5.69
CA ASP A 500 13.93 25.48 6.35
C ASP A 500 12.76 25.28 5.38
N GLU A 501 11.67 24.75 5.92
CA GLU A 501 10.41 24.45 5.22
C GLU A 501 9.83 25.67 4.45
N ASP A 502 10.02 26.87 4.99
CA ASP A 502 9.48 28.13 4.47
C ASP A 502 10.49 28.93 3.62
N TYR A 503 11.73 28.44 3.48
CA TYR A 503 12.72 29.07 2.64
C TYR A 503 12.41 28.87 1.15
N ARG A 504 12.40 29.95 0.37
CA ARG A 504 12.13 29.93 -1.09
C ARG A 504 13.23 30.56 -1.93
N GLY A 505 14.27 31.07 -1.29
CA GLY A 505 15.42 31.66 -1.97
C GLY A 505 16.27 30.62 -2.69
N GLU A 506 17.26 31.11 -3.44
CA GLU A 506 18.26 30.23 -4.04
C GLU A 506 19.19 29.66 -2.96
N ILE A 507 19.39 28.35 -2.97
CA ILE A 507 20.33 27.68 -2.06
C ILE A 507 21.76 28.02 -2.48
N GLY A 508 22.49 28.74 -1.61
CA GLY A 508 23.92 28.99 -1.75
C GLY A 508 24.76 28.11 -0.83
N ILE A 509 25.93 27.68 -1.28
CA ILE A 509 26.85 26.82 -0.53
C ILE A 509 28.03 27.63 -0.04
N ILE A 510 28.22 27.71 1.28
CA ILE A 510 29.40 28.34 1.86
C ILE A 510 30.53 27.32 1.85
N LEU A 511 31.55 27.55 1.03
CA LEU A 511 32.75 26.73 0.99
C LEU A 511 33.86 27.41 1.79
N LEU A 512 34.57 26.64 2.61
CA LEU A 512 35.80 27.02 3.28
C LEU A 512 36.94 26.14 2.76
N ASN A 513 38.03 26.75 2.30
CA ASN A 513 39.25 26.02 1.96
C ASN A 513 40.18 25.94 3.17
N THR A 514 40.32 24.73 3.72
CA THR A 514 41.21 24.40 4.85
C THR A 514 42.53 23.77 4.39
N GLY A 515 42.73 23.58 3.09
CA GLY A 515 43.98 23.08 2.52
C GLY A 515 44.94 24.20 2.13
N ASP A 516 46.11 23.81 1.63
CA ASP A 516 47.23 24.72 1.36
C ASP A 516 47.26 25.24 -0.09
N ALA A 517 46.41 24.70 -0.97
CA ALA A 517 46.37 25.04 -2.39
C ALA A 517 45.01 25.66 -2.78
N PRO A 518 44.99 26.63 -3.72
CA PRO A 518 43.74 27.19 -4.22
C PRO A 518 42.94 26.16 -5.04
N LEU A 519 41.61 26.22 -4.96
CA LEU A 519 40.70 25.42 -5.80
C LEU A 519 39.83 26.34 -6.66
N THR A 520 39.81 26.08 -7.97
CA THR A 520 38.88 26.76 -8.89
C THR A 520 37.56 26.01 -8.93
N ILE A 521 36.47 26.70 -8.58
CA ILE A 521 35.10 26.21 -8.68
C ILE A 521 34.54 26.62 -10.04
N GLU A 522 34.24 25.63 -10.87
CA GLU A 522 33.67 25.81 -12.20
C GLU A 522 32.17 25.49 -12.21
N ARG A 523 31.46 26.04 -13.19
CA ARG A 523 30.04 25.75 -13.41
C ARG A 523 29.82 24.25 -13.63
N GLY A 524 28.82 23.68 -12.96
CA GLY A 524 28.53 22.23 -12.98
C GLY A 524 29.41 21.39 -12.05
N MET A 525 30.40 21.98 -11.36
CA MET A 525 31.21 21.27 -10.39
C MET A 525 30.35 20.82 -9.21
N ARG A 526 30.52 19.58 -8.77
CA ARG A 526 29.85 19.03 -7.59
C ARG A 526 30.51 19.55 -6.32
N ILE A 527 29.85 20.48 -5.64
CA ILE A 527 30.43 21.22 -4.50
C ILE A 527 29.92 20.75 -3.13
N ALA A 528 28.71 20.21 -3.06
CA ALA A 528 28.10 19.70 -1.84
C ALA A 528 27.15 18.53 -2.16
N GLN A 529 26.54 17.97 -1.12
CA GLN A 529 25.43 17.02 -1.24
C GLN A 529 24.32 17.42 -0.26
N ALA A 530 23.07 17.15 -0.61
CA ALA A 530 21.92 17.46 0.22
C ALA A 530 21.12 16.21 0.58
N VAL A 531 20.64 16.12 1.82
CA VAL A 531 19.81 15.02 2.33
C VAL A 531 18.52 15.62 2.89
N LEU A 532 17.36 15.12 2.46
CA LEU A 532 16.09 15.51 3.04
C LEU A 532 15.88 14.78 4.36
N ALA A 533 15.52 15.51 5.42
CA ALA A 533 15.36 14.94 6.77
C ALA A 533 14.03 15.41 7.41
N PRO A 534 13.31 14.54 8.13
CA PRO A 534 12.12 14.93 8.89
C PRO A 534 12.52 15.73 10.13
N VAL A 535 11.73 16.76 10.46
CA VAL A 535 11.90 17.60 11.65
C VAL A 535 10.99 17.10 12.77
N VAL A 536 11.59 16.73 13.91
CA VAL A 536 10.83 16.41 15.13
C VAL A 536 10.55 17.71 15.88
N ARG A 537 9.28 18.11 15.95
CA ARG A 537 8.84 19.24 16.77
C ARG A 537 8.58 18.75 18.20
N ALA A 538 9.37 19.23 19.15
CA ALA A 538 9.15 18.97 20.58
C ALA A 538 8.32 20.10 21.20
N ALA A 539 7.40 19.74 22.09
CA ALA A 539 6.80 20.71 23.00
C ALA A 539 7.81 20.97 24.12
N TRP A 540 8.22 22.22 24.28
CA TRP A 540 9.11 22.62 25.36
C TRP A 540 8.29 22.79 26.64
N GLN A 541 8.70 22.12 27.71
CA GLN A 541 8.17 22.33 29.06
C GLN A 541 9.25 23.01 29.90
N GLU A 542 8.96 24.21 30.38
CA GLU A 542 9.82 24.91 31.32
C GLU A 542 9.67 24.29 32.71
N VAL A 543 10.79 24.03 33.39
CA VAL A 543 10.84 23.42 34.72
C VAL A 543 11.86 24.17 35.59
N GLU A 544 11.61 24.25 36.90
CA GLU A 544 12.51 24.96 37.84
C GLU A 544 13.82 24.22 38.10
N THR A 545 13.82 22.89 37.98
CA THR A 545 15.00 22.03 38.18
C THR A 545 15.00 20.88 37.16
N LEU A 546 16.19 20.41 36.80
CA LEU A 546 16.39 19.21 35.97
C LEU A 546 16.85 18.06 36.87
N ASP A 547 16.47 16.83 36.54
CA ASP A 547 16.93 15.64 37.26
C ASP A 547 18.47 15.49 37.18
N GLU A 548 19.10 15.09 38.29
CA GLU A 548 20.54 14.84 38.33
C GLU A 548 20.90 13.60 37.50
N THR A 549 21.95 13.74 36.68
CA THR A 549 22.55 12.61 35.96
C THR A 549 23.98 12.40 36.43
N THR A 550 24.51 11.18 36.24
CA THR A 550 25.91 10.82 36.58
C THR A 550 26.96 11.72 35.92
N ARG A 551 26.60 12.45 34.86
CA ARG A 551 27.50 13.37 34.13
C ARG A 551 27.46 14.80 34.67
N SER A 552 26.36 15.21 35.32
CA SER A 552 26.14 16.54 35.91
C SER A 552 26.76 17.69 35.08
N SER A 553 27.43 18.68 35.69
CA SER A 553 28.06 19.83 35.02
C SER A 553 29.42 19.53 34.36
N GLY A 554 29.79 18.26 34.19
CA GLY A 554 31.02 17.86 33.51
C GLY A 554 30.90 18.17 32.02
N GLY A 555 31.53 19.26 31.58
CA GLY A 555 31.43 19.83 30.24
C GLY A 555 31.80 18.92 29.05
N PHE A 556 32.01 19.54 27.89
CA PHE A 556 32.15 18.83 26.61
C PHE A 556 33.47 18.04 26.49
N GLY A 557 33.44 16.74 26.84
CA GLY A 557 34.41 15.76 26.35
C GLY A 557 34.69 14.59 27.31
N SER A 558 34.30 13.37 26.93
CA SER A 558 34.75 12.14 27.57
C SER A 558 35.95 11.56 26.81
N THR A 559 37.06 12.29 26.78
CA THR A 559 38.36 11.72 26.38
C THR A 559 39.38 12.23 27.38
N GLY A 560 39.64 11.42 28.41
CA GLY A 560 40.53 11.75 29.52
C GLY A 560 41.97 11.95 29.08
N VAL A 561 42.28 13.14 28.59
CA VAL A 561 43.64 13.67 28.55
C VAL A 561 43.61 14.91 29.44
N SER A 562 44.15 14.77 30.65
CA SER A 562 44.35 15.90 31.57
C SER A 562 45.33 16.92 30.95
N PRO A 563 45.15 18.22 31.23
CA PRO A 563 46.05 19.28 30.77
C PRO A 563 47.46 19.18 31.38
#